data_AF-A0A5J4QNI1-F1
#
_entry.id   AF-A0A5J4QNI1-F1
#
_cell.length_a   1.000
_cell.length_b   1.000
_cell.length_c   1.000
_cell.angle_alpha   90.00
_cell.angle_beta   90.00
_cell.angle_gamma   90.00
#
_symmetry.space_group_name_H-M   'P 1'
#
loop_
_entity.id
_entity.type
_entity.pdbx_description
1 polymer ?
#
loop_
_entity_poly.entity_id
_entity_poly.type
_entity_poly.pdbx_seq_one_letter_code
_entity_poly.pdbx_strand_id
1 'polypeptide(L)' 'RHIHRNYRLYPGNYVAYDMLNEVKRFTGQYTQEDYRKFESYIEKQLDKIDLPNKDIPFLRERILTMYANPLVNYLSAQ' A
#
# COMPACT_ATOMS: atom_id res chain seq x y z
N ARG A 1 11.38 21.24 -8.79
CA ARG A 1 10.07 20.56 -8.91
C ARG A 1 10.26 19.15 -9.52
N HIS A 2 11.07 18.26 -8.93
CA HIS A 2 11.43 16.96 -9.56
C HIS A 2 11.68 15.80 -8.59
N ILE A 3 11.16 15.84 -7.36
CA ILE A 3 11.46 14.78 -6.38
C ILE A 3 10.72 13.46 -6.75
N HIS A 4 9.61 13.55 -7.50
CA HIS A 4 8.75 12.39 -7.82
C HIS A 4 9.15 11.64 -9.11
N ARG A 5 9.92 12.26 -10.01
CA ARG A 5 10.23 11.67 -11.34
C ARG A 5 11.17 10.47 -11.28
N ASN A 6 11.95 10.35 -10.22
CA ASN A 6 12.91 9.26 -10.03
C ASN A 6 12.43 8.21 -9.02
N TYR A 7 11.20 8.33 -8.51
CA TYR A 7 10.68 7.35 -7.56
C TYR A 7 10.33 6.05 -8.31
N ARG A 8 11.03 4.97 -7.97
CA ARG A 8 10.70 3.65 -8.48
C ARG A 8 9.45 3.14 -7.77
N LEU A 9 8.39 2.89 -8.53
CA LEU A 9 7.20 2.19 -8.03
C LEU A 9 7.49 0.69 -7.95
N TYR A 10 7.07 0.07 -6.85
CA TYR A 10 7.21 -1.35 -6.57
C TYR A 10 5.82 -2.03 -6.56
N PRO A 11 5.73 -3.35 -6.77
CA PRO A 11 4.46 -4.09 -6.72
C PRO A 11 3.61 -3.78 -5.48
N GLY A 12 4.25 -3.65 -4.32
CA GLY A 12 3.57 -3.31 -3.06
C GLY A 12 2.85 -1.96 -3.07
N ASN A 13 3.32 -0.96 -3.85
CA ASN A 13 2.61 0.33 -3.97
C ASN A 13 1.28 0.16 -4.71
N TYR A 14 1.25 -0.67 -5.74
CA TYR A 14 0.06 -0.99 -6.52
C TYR A 14 -0.92 -1.86 -5.73
N VAL A 15 -0.41 -2.89 -5.03
CA VAL A 15 -1.23 -3.71 -4.13
C VAL A 15 -1.87 -2.84 -3.05
N ALA A 16 -1.10 -1.95 -2.42
CA ALA A 16 -1.62 -1.04 -1.40
C ALA A 16 -2.73 -0.15 -1.93
N TYR A 17 -2.59 0.39 -3.14
CA TYR A 17 -3.63 1.21 -3.77
C TYR A 17 -4.91 0.41 -4.04
N ASP A 18 -4.78 -0.76 -4.66
CA ASP A 18 -5.93 -1.61 -5.00
C ASP A 18 -6.65 -2.09 -3.72
N MET A 19 -5.91 -2.46 -2.66
CA MET A 19 -6.49 -2.78 -1.35
C MET A 19 -7.18 -1.58 -0.68
N LEU A 20 -6.54 -0.40 -0.68
CA LEU A 20 -7.07 0.81 -0.01
C LEU A 20 -8.36 1.31 -0.64
N ASN A 21 -8.47 1.21 -1.97
CA ASN A 21 -9.61 1.71 -2.73
C ASN A 21 -10.62 0.62 -3.08
N GLU A 22 -10.38 -0.62 -2.64
CA GLU A 22 -11.23 -1.80 -2.93
C GLU A 22 -11.44 -2.02 -4.45
N VAL A 23 -10.38 -1.85 -5.24
CA VAL A 23 -10.40 -2.01 -6.71
C VAL A 23 -9.36 -3.03 -7.17
N LYS A 24 -9.42 -3.38 -8.46
CA LYS A 24 -8.45 -4.27 -9.14
C LYS A 24 -7.81 -3.57 -10.34
N ARG A 25 -7.41 -2.31 -10.17
CA ARG A 25 -6.98 -1.43 -11.26
C ARG A 25 -5.58 -1.77 -11.75
N PHE A 26 -4.72 -2.25 -10.87
CA PHE A 26 -3.29 -2.44 -11.14
C PHE A 26 -2.85 -3.91 -11.06
N THR A 27 -3.76 -4.86 -11.25
CA THR A 27 -3.47 -6.30 -11.25
C THR A 27 -2.43 -6.74 -12.29
N GLY A 28 -2.16 -5.93 -13.31
CA GLY A 28 -1.05 -6.14 -14.25
C GLY A 28 0.33 -5.68 -13.75
N GLN A 29 0.41 -5.00 -12.60
CA GLN A 29 1.63 -4.43 -12.01
C GLN A 29 2.20 -5.26 -10.85
N TYR A 30 1.50 -6.33 -10.46
CA TYR A 30 1.91 -7.23 -9.40
C TYR A 30 1.42 -8.66 -9.67
N THR A 31 2.14 -9.64 -9.15
CA THR A 31 1.72 -11.04 -9.21
C THR A 31 0.82 -11.38 -8.02
N GLN A 32 0.12 -12.52 -8.07
CA GLN A 32 -0.60 -13.03 -6.90
C GLN A 32 0.33 -13.32 -5.72
N GLU A 33 1.59 -13.65 -5.99
CA GLU A 33 2.60 -13.82 -4.94
C GLU A 33 2.96 -12.49 -4.28
N ASP A 34 3.13 -11.42 -5.04
CA ASP A 34 3.36 -10.07 -4.51
C ASP A 34 2.20 -9.60 -3.64
N TYR A 35 0.96 -9.86 -4.07
CA TYR A 35 -0.24 -9.57 -3.28
C TYR A 35 -0.19 -10.27 -1.92
N ARG A 36 0.03 -11.60 -1.90
CA ARG A 36 0.09 -12.39 -0.66
C ARG A 36 1.25 -11.96 0.24
N LYS A 37 2.41 -11.67 -0.34
CA LYS A 37 3.58 -11.17 0.40
C LYS A 37 3.27 -9.84 1.07
N PHE A 38 2.63 -8.91 0.35
CA PHE A 38 2.28 -7.60 0.88
C PHE A 38 1.17 -7.69 1.94
N GLU A 39 0.14 -8.50 1.71
CA GLU A 39 -0.90 -8.78 2.70
C GLU A 39 -0.31 -9.33 4.01
N SER A 40 0.51 -10.37 3.93
CA SER A 40 1.21 -10.93 5.09
C SER A 40 2.13 -9.92 5.79
N TYR A 41 2.75 -9.02 5.02
CA TYR A 41 3.55 -7.95 5.57
C TYR A 41 2.71 -6.96 6.40
N ILE A 42 1.52 -6.56 5.93
CA ILE A 42 0.59 -5.68 6.66
C ILE A 42 0.16 -6.32 7.97
N GLU A 43 -0.27 -7.59 7.94
CA GLU A 43 -0.67 -8.31 9.17
C GLU A 43 0.47 -8.32 10.19
N LYS A 44 1.70 -8.64 9.75
CA LYS A 44 2.89 -8.61 10.63
C LYS A 44 3.21 -7.22 11.18
N GLN A 45 2.82 -6.12 10.51
CA GLN A 45 2.99 -4.78 11.07
C GLN A 45 1.92 -4.49 12.12
N LEU A 46 0.67 -4.91 11.89
CA LEU A 46 -0.43 -4.73 12.84
C LEU A 46 -0.22 -5.54 14.12
N ASP A 47 0.39 -6.72 14.01
CA ASP A 47 0.75 -7.59 15.14
C ASP A 47 1.76 -6.95 16.08
N LYS A 48 2.66 -6.10 15.56
CA LYS A 48 3.66 -5.38 16.38
C LYS A 48 3.07 -4.25 17.21
N ILE A 49 1.84 -3.82 16.92
CA ILE A 49 1.19 -2.72 17.63
C ILE A 49 0.60 -3.27 18.93
N ASP A 50 1.29 -3.04 20.03
CA ASP A 50 0.81 -3.34 21.38
C ASP A 50 0.09 -2.11 21.95
N LEU A 51 -1.23 -2.09 21.80
CA LEU A 51 -2.11 -1.04 22.29
C LEU A 51 -3.46 -1.65 22.70
N PRO A 52 -3.98 -1.35 23.91
CA PRO A 52 -5.32 -1.79 24.29
C PRO A 52 -6.37 -1.15 23.38
N ASN A 53 -7.39 -1.95 22.98
CA ASN A 53 -8.49 -1.51 22.12
C ASN A 53 -8.05 -0.88 20.78
N LYS A 54 -6.96 -1.39 20.17
CA LYS A 54 -6.48 -0.88 18.88
C LYS A 54 -7.54 -0.97 17.77
N ASP A 55 -7.77 0.15 17.10
CA ASP A 55 -8.63 0.22 15.92
C ASP A 55 -7.90 -0.35 14.70
N ILE A 56 -8.04 -1.67 14.51
CA ILE A 56 -7.38 -2.39 13.42
C ILE A 56 -7.76 -1.86 12.03
N PRO A 57 -9.05 -1.60 11.70
CA PRO A 57 -9.42 -1.00 10.43
C PRO A 57 -8.70 0.32 10.16
N PHE A 58 -8.70 1.23 11.14
CA PHE A 58 -8.01 2.52 11.00
C PHE A 58 -6.50 2.35 10.79
N LEU A 59 -5.86 1.51 11.60
CA LEU A 59 -4.42 1.25 11.49
C LEU A 59 -4.04 0.64 10.13
N ARG A 60 -4.83 -0.32 9.66
CA ARG A 60 -4.66 -0.93 8.34
C ARG A 60 -4.76 0.13 7.24
N GLU A 61 -5.79 0.96 7.28
CA GLU A 61 -5.98 2.05 6.32
C GLU A 61 -4.78 3.00 6.30
N ARG A 62 -4.25 3.39 7.47
CA ARG A 62 -3.07 4.27 7.55
C ARG A 62 -1.82 3.65 6.93
N ILE A 63 -1.55 2.36 7.17
CA ILE A 63 -0.40 1.68 6.56
C ILE A 63 -0.60 1.58 5.04
N LEU A 64 -1.78 1.21 4.58
CA LEU A 64 -2.09 1.14 3.15
C LEU A 64 -1.92 2.50 2.47
N THR A 65 -2.43 3.59 3.05
CA THR A 65 -2.24 4.96 2.55
C THR A 65 -0.77 5.31 2.43
N MET A 66 0.07 4.98 3.43
CA MET A 66 1.51 5.22 3.36
C MET A 66 2.16 4.55 2.15
N TYR A 67 1.79 3.30 1.84
CA TYR A 67 2.34 2.56 0.70
C TYR A 67 1.68 2.90 -0.64
N ALA A 68 0.43 3.36 -0.67
CA ALA A 68 -0.27 3.80 -1.87
C ALA A 68 0.17 5.21 -2.31
N ASN A 69 0.54 6.07 -1.37
CA ASN A 69 0.88 7.48 -1.61
C ASN A 69 1.93 7.71 -2.70
N PRO A 70 3.02 6.94 -2.81
CA PRO A 70 3.97 7.11 -3.91
C PRO A 70 3.33 6.93 -5.29
N LEU A 71 2.42 5.96 -5.44
CA LEU A 71 1.67 5.75 -6.67
C LEU A 71 0.66 6.89 -6.91
N VAL A 72 -0.08 7.30 -5.88
CA VAL A 72 -1.02 8.44 -5.95
C VAL A 72 -0.31 9.71 -6.44
N ASN A 73 0.85 10.00 -5.86
CA ASN A 73 1.66 11.16 -6.24
C ASN A 73 2.20 11.05 -7.67
N TYR A 74 2.62 9.85 -8.08
CA TYR A 74 3.08 9.60 -9.44
C TYR A 74 1.95 9.83 -10.46
N LEU A 75 0.76 9.29 -10.21
CA LEU A 75 -0.42 9.46 -11.06
C LEU A 75 -0.90 10.92 -11.11
N SER A 76 -0.74 11.67 -10.02
CA SER A 76 -1.15 13.09 -9.94
C SER A 76 -0.13 14.06 -10.54
N ALA A 77 1.11 13.61 -10.75
CA ALA A 77 2.18 14.40 -11.36
C ALA A 77 2.34 14.15 -12.88
N GLN A 78 1.58 13.20 -13.44
CA GLN A 78 1.44 12.98 -14.87
C GLN A 78 0.49 14.00 -15.52
#